data_AF-T0ZLY1-F1
#
_entry.id   AF-T0ZLY1-F1
#
_cell.length_a   1.000
_cell.length_b   1.000
_cell.length_c   1.000
_cell.angle_alpha   90.00
_cell.angle_beta   90.00
_cell.angle_gamma   90.00
#
_symmetry.space_group_name_H-M   'P 1'
#
loop_
_entity.id
_entity.type
_entity.pdbx_description
1 polymer ?
#
loop_
_entity_poly.entity_id
_entity_poly.type
_entity_poly.pdbx_seq_one_letter_code
_entity_poly.pdbx_strand_id
1 'polypeptide(L)'
;MRDHELAADTAALARFFPRSTRRGSRRKLEEATGTPLDLAHARQDYYDYFCIPQSGCFIPPYAHVLTRSQEIEDFWHFPAPRYDGGDALLPWYDVAGFDPIKAAFDPLLKGTNQPLDHIGFILAFLANLIDVANGTSDRDRSIVAEFLVEHVLPWTRFLPSLLLKADSPYVVGLGSALRDWTDAVLAAYPVGTVQLPAPTSEAPCNAEADELPCGASAGFAHVLPQG
;
A
#
# COMPACT_ATOMS: atom_id res chain seq x y z
N MET A 1 -7.57 -22.56 3.28
CA MET A 1 -7.58 -21.99 1.91
C MET A 1 -6.43 -22.62 1.15
N ARG A 2 -6.63 -23.02 -0.11
CA ARG A 2 -5.56 -23.60 -0.93
C ARG A 2 -4.68 -22.47 -1.52
N ASP A 3 -3.41 -22.73 -1.81
CA ASP A 3 -2.49 -21.67 -2.25
C ASP A 3 -2.95 -20.94 -3.53
N HIS A 4 -3.57 -21.63 -4.48
CA HIS A 4 -4.14 -20.97 -5.68
C HIS A 4 -5.34 -20.06 -5.37
N GLU A 5 -6.16 -20.39 -4.36
CA GLU A 5 -7.25 -19.52 -3.90
C GLU A 5 -6.67 -18.28 -3.24
N LEU A 6 -5.63 -18.47 -2.42
CA LEU A 6 -4.92 -17.38 -1.74
C LEU A 6 -4.19 -16.46 -2.74
N ALA A 7 -3.55 -17.01 -3.77
CA ALA A 7 -2.96 -16.21 -4.86
C ALA A 7 -4.04 -15.40 -5.61
N ALA A 8 -5.17 -16.02 -5.92
CA ALA A 8 -6.28 -15.35 -6.59
C ALA A 8 -6.91 -14.23 -5.72
N ASP A 9 -7.02 -14.46 -4.41
CA ASP A 9 -7.50 -13.47 -3.44
C ASP A 9 -6.50 -12.32 -3.28
N THR A 10 -5.21 -12.63 -3.18
CA THR A 10 -4.13 -11.63 -3.14
C THR A 10 -4.13 -10.77 -4.41
N ALA A 11 -4.27 -11.39 -5.59
CA ALA A 11 -4.40 -10.68 -6.86
C ALA A 11 -5.70 -9.87 -6.97
N ALA A 12 -6.77 -10.27 -6.28
CA ALA A 12 -8.00 -9.48 -6.21
C ALA A 12 -7.81 -8.24 -5.32
N LEU A 13 -7.17 -8.39 -4.17
CA LEU A 13 -6.81 -7.27 -3.29
C LEU A 13 -5.88 -6.28 -3.96
N ALA A 14 -4.87 -6.79 -4.66
CA ALA A 14 -3.96 -6.00 -5.48
C ALA A 14 -4.66 -5.15 -6.54
N ARG A 15 -5.91 -5.47 -6.91
CA ARG A 15 -6.71 -4.69 -7.88
C ARG A 15 -7.63 -3.67 -7.22
N PHE A 16 -7.86 -3.71 -5.90
CA PHE A 16 -8.64 -2.66 -5.23
C PHE A 16 -7.83 -1.38 -5.01
N PHE A 17 -6.53 -1.50 -4.73
CA PHE A 17 -5.64 -0.34 -4.54
C PHE A 17 -5.21 0.40 -5.84
N PRO A 18 -5.34 -0.19 -7.04
CA PRO A 18 -5.06 0.50 -8.31
C PRO A 18 -6.22 0.50 -9.34
N ARG A 19 -7.43 -0.02 -9.04
CA ARG A 19 -8.59 0.04 -9.97
C ARG A 19 -9.91 0.31 -9.26
N SER A 20 -10.70 1.22 -9.84
CA SER A 20 -12.13 1.32 -9.56
C SER A 20 -12.84 -0.01 -9.85
N THR A 21 -13.45 -0.59 -8.83
CA THR A 21 -14.34 -1.75 -8.80
C THR A 21 -14.82 -2.28 -10.18
N ARG A 22 -14.16 -3.32 -10.71
CA ARG A 22 -14.72 -4.13 -11.81
C ARG A 22 -15.82 -5.04 -11.26
N ARG A 23 -16.78 -5.48 -12.09
CA ARG A 23 -17.92 -6.34 -11.69
C ARG A 23 -17.53 -7.55 -10.84
N GLY A 24 -16.38 -8.19 -11.10
CA GLY A 24 -15.91 -9.35 -10.34
C GLY A 24 -15.38 -9.04 -8.94
N SER A 25 -14.84 -7.84 -8.71
CA SER A 25 -14.30 -7.44 -7.41
C SER A 25 -15.38 -6.85 -6.49
N ARG A 26 -16.48 -6.36 -7.07
CA ARG A 26 -17.69 -5.92 -6.34
C ARG A 26 -18.30 -7.02 -5.48
N ARG A 27 -18.56 -8.20 -6.05
CA ARG A 27 -19.29 -9.27 -5.37
C ARG A 27 -18.60 -9.72 -4.07
N LYS A 28 -17.26 -9.83 -4.08
CA LYS A 28 -16.49 -10.18 -2.88
C LYS A 28 -16.61 -9.12 -1.78
N LEU A 29 -16.63 -7.84 -2.16
CA LEU A 29 -16.83 -6.76 -1.19
C LEU A 29 -18.25 -6.72 -0.66
N GLU A 30 -19.27 -6.95 -1.50
CA GLU A 30 -20.67 -7.04 -1.06
C GLU A 30 -20.90 -8.23 -0.13
N GLU A 31 -20.25 -9.37 -0.38
CA GLU A 31 -20.24 -10.53 0.52
C GLU A 31 -19.57 -10.19 1.86
N ALA A 32 -18.47 -9.43 1.85
CA ALA A 32 -17.76 -9.02 3.07
C ALA A 32 -18.50 -7.96 3.91
N THR A 33 -19.23 -7.04 3.26
CA THR A 33 -19.96 -5.96 3.94
C THR A 33 -21.42 -6.31 4.23
N GLY A 34 -21.94 -7.38 3.64
CA GLY A 34 -23.36 -7.71 3.64
C GLY A 34 -24.24 -6.65 2.96
N THR A 35 -23.64 -5.68 2.25
CA THR A 35 -24.31 -4.48 1.75
C THR A 35 -24.05 -4.32 0.26
N PRO A 36 -25.10 -4.10 -0.57
CA PRO A 36 -24.91 -3.78 -1.99
C PRO A 36 -24.06 -2.53 -2.17
N LEU A 37 -23.05 -2.60 -3.03
CA LEU A 37 -22.19 -1.46 -3.33
C LEU A 37 -22.67 -0.75 -4.59
N ASP A 38 -22.89 0.56 -4.49
CA ASP A 38 -22.96 1.42 -5.65
C ASP A 38 -21.55 1.60 -6.24
N LEU A 39 -21.38 1.19 -7.51
CA LEU A 39 -20.09 1.24 -8.19
C LEU A 39 -19.60 2.66 -8.44
N ALA A 40 -20.52 3.62 -8.65
CA ALA A 40 -20.14 5.01 -8.87
C ALA A 40 -19.59 5.62 -7.58
N HIS A 41 -20.29 5.41 -6.46
CA HIS A 41 -19.82 5.85 -5.14
C HIS A 41 -18.55 5.13 -4.70
N ALA A 42 -18.46 3.80 -4.83
CA ALA A 42 -17.25 3.06 -4.49
C ALA A 42 -16.03 3.52 -5.29
N ARG A 43 -16.24 3.96 -6.55
CA ARG A 43 -15.17 4.56 -7.36
C ARG A 43 -14.76 5.93 -6.84
N GLN A 44 -15.71 6.75 -6.43
CA GLN A 44 -15.41 8.06 -5.85
C GLN A 44 -14.66 7.90 -4.52
N ASP A 45 -15.14 7.02 -3.65
CA ASP A 45 -14.49 6.69 -2.37
C ASP A 45 -13.06 6.21 -2.59
N TYR A 46 -12.80 5.37 -3.60
CA TYR A 46 -11.45 4.97 -3.95
C TYR A 46 -10.54 6.17 -4.26
N TYR A 47 -11.00 7.15 -5.04
CA TYR A 47 -10.20 8.33 -5.37
C TYR A 47 -9.98 9.21 -4.14
N ASP A 48 -11.03 9.44 -3.35
CA ASP A 48 -10.96 10.29 -2.16
C ASP A 48 -10.06 9.70 -1.09
N TYR A 49 -10.08 8.38 -0.90
CA TYR A 49 -9.26 7.72 0.12
C TYR A 49 -7.84 7.40 -0.35
N PHE A 50 -7.58 7.15 -1.64
CA PHE A 50 -6.26 6.61 -2.04
C PHE A 50 -5.52 7.42 -3.12
N CYS A 51 -6.18 8.39 -3.78
CA CYS A 51 -5.59 9.09 -4.92
C CYS A 51 -5.49 10.61 -4.76
N ILE A 52 -6.33 11.24 -3.93
CA ILE A 52 -6.41 12.70 -3.81
C ILE A 52 -5.92 13.13 -2.43
N PRO A 53 -4.66 13.60 -2.28
CA PRO A 53 -4.10 14.02 -0.99
C PRO A 53 -4.86 15.15 -0.29
N GLN A 54 -5.58 15.98 -1.06
CA GLN A 54 -6.39 17.08 -0.55
C GLN A 54 -7.74 16.62 -0.01
N SER A 55 -8.09 15.34 -0.16
CA SER A 55 -9.29 14.78 0.45
C SER A 55 -9.11 14.71 1.97
N GLY A 56 -10.16 15.08 2.70
CA GLY A 56 -10.18 14.99 4.17
C GLY A 56 -10.11 13.55 4.72
N CYS A 57 -10.22 12.54 3.86
CA CYS A 57 -10.13 11.12 4.21
C CYS A 57 -8.96 10.38 3.53
N PHE A 58 -7.98 11.11 3.00
CA PHE A 58 -6.87 10.51 2.27
C PHE A 58 -5.99 9.61 3.16
N ILE A 59 -5.67 8.43 2.64
CA ILE A 59 -4.79 7.41 3.21
C ILE A 59 -3.72 7.08 2.17
N PRO A 60 -2.44 7.40 2.43
CA PRO A 60 -1.37 7.09 1.49
C PRO A 60 -1.18 5.57 1.32
N PRO A 61 -1.29 5.03 0.09
CA PRO A 61 -1.23 3.59 -0.16
C PRO A 61 0.22 3.06 -0.26
N TYR A 62 1.15 3.59 0.55
CA TYR A 62 2.58 3.26 0.49
C TYR A 62 3.06 2.65 1.81
N ALA A 63 3.75 1.51 1.75
CA ALA A 63 4.18 0.78 2.93
C ALA A 63 5.06 1.66 3.86
N HIS A 64 6.06 2.36 3.32
CA HIS A 64 6.98 3.23 4.07
C HIS A 64 6.30 4.43 4.73
N VAL A 65 5.11 4.83 4.26
CA VAL A 65 4.33 5.89 4.86
C VAL A 65 3.49 5.32 6.01
N LEU A 66 2.82 4.18 5.76
CA LEU A 66 1.97 3.52 6.74
C LEU A 66 2.74 2.95 7.94
N THR A 67 3.96 2.45 7.74
CA THR A 67 4.78 1.95 8.85
C THR A 67 5.31 3.05 9.78
N ARG A 68 5.21 4.31 9.36
CA ARG A 68 5.65 5.49 10.11
C ARG A 68 4.51 6.43 10.49
N SER A 69 3.25 6.02 10.27
CA SER A 69 2.09 6.82 10.67
C SER A 69 1.89 6.81 12.17
N GLN A 70 1.34 7.90 12.71
CA GLN A 70 1.07 8.06 14.13
C GLN A 70 -0.37 8.54 14.33
N GLU A 71 -1.04 8.01 15.36
CA GLU A 71 -2.32 8.55 15.85
C GLU A 71 -2.00 9.60 16.91
N ILE A 72 -2.39 10.85 16.68
CA ILE A 72 -2.21 11.97 17.61
C ILE A 72 -3.57 12.64 17.75
N GLU A 73 -4.07 12.75 18.98
CA GLU A 73 -5.34 13.44 19.27
C GLU A 73 -6.53 12.93 18.42
N ASP A 74 -6.65 11.61 18.25
CA ASP A 74 -7.66 10.92 17.42
C ASP A 74 -7.53 11.14 15.89
N PHE A 75 -6.46 11.80 15.43
CA PHE A 75 -6.14 11.99 14.01
C PHE A 75 -4.93 11.17 13.58
N TRP A 76 -4.99 10.64 12.36
CA TRP A 76 -3.86 9.94 11.75
C TRP A 76 -2.96 10.91 11.00
N HIS A 77 -1.69 10.91 11.38
CA HIS A 77 -0.64 11.67 10.74
C HIS A 77 0.21 10.75 9.87
N PHE A 78 0.32 11.09 8.60
CA PHE A 78 1.15 10.38 7.63
C PHE A 78 2.33 11.24 7.22
N PRO A 79 3.57 10.72 7.23
CA PRO A 79 4.70 11.45 6.67
C PRO A 79 4.54 11.63 5.15
N ALA A 80 5.24 12.62 4.59
CA ALA A 80 5.27 12.80 3.14
C ALA A 80 5.85 11.54 2.46
N PRO A 81 5.21 11.04 1.38
CA PRO A 81 5.79 9.96 0.57
C PRO A 81 7.14 10.38 -0.01
N ARG A 82 8.13 9.49 0.06
CA ARG A 82 9.45 9.71 -0.53
C ARG A 82 9.59 8.90 -1.81
N TYR A 83 10.33 9.43 -2.79
CA TYR A 83 10.54 8.76 -4.08
C TYR A 83 11.36 7.46 -3.96
N ASP A 84 12.21 7.35 -2.93
CA ASP A 84 13.01 6.16 -2.59
C ASP A 84 12.22 5.15 -1.73
N GLY A 85 10.93 5.40 -1.52
CA GLY A 85 10.03 4.46 -0.87
C GLY A 85 9.99 3.14 -1.63
N GLY A 86 10.40 2.06 -0.96
CA GLY A 86 10.40 0.72 -1.54
C GLY A 86 11.64 0.34 -2.32
N ASP A 87 12.76 1.08 -2.25
CA ASP A 87 14.02 0.66 -2.90
C ASP A 87 14.46 -0.76 -2.50
N ALA A 88 14.13 -1.21 -1.29
CA ALA A 88 14.36 -2.57 -0.82
C ALA A 88 13.59 -3.66 -1.60
N LEU A 89 12.53 -3.29 -2.33
CA LEU A 89 11.75 -4.19 -3.19
C LEU A 89 12.39 -4.38 -4.58
N LEU A 90 13.31 -3.50 -4.98
CA LEU A 90 13.89 -3.54 -6.32
C LEU A 90 14.59 -4.89 -6.61
N PRO A 91 15.44 -5.45 -5.71
CA PRO A 91 16.06 -6.76 -5.95
C PRO A 91 15.03 -7.89 -6.09
N TRP A 92 13.93 -7.83 -5.33
CA TRP A 92 12.85 -8.82 -5.40
C TRP A 92 12.13 -8.77 -6.75
N TYR A 93 11.82 -7.56 -7.20
CA TYR A 93 11.16 -7.35 -8.48
C TYR A 93 12.05 -7.74 -9.66
N ASP A 94 13.32 -7.34 -9.64
CA ASP A 94 14.29 -7.63 -10.70
C ASP A 94 14.52 -9.14 -10.88
N VAL A 95 14.73 -9.88 -9.78
CA VAL A 95 14.98 -11.34 -9.82
C VAL A 95 13.78 -12.09 -10.39
N ALA A 96 12.57 -11.63 -10.10
CA ALA A 96 11.33 -12.24 -10.59
C ALA A 96 10.88 -11.70 -11.96
N GLY A 97 11.58 -10.70 -12.52
CA GLY A 97 11.15 -9.99 -13.73
C GLY A 97 9.80 -9.27 -13.58
N PHE A 98 9.44 -8.86 -12.36
CA PHE A 98 8.21 -8.12 -12.08
C PHE A 98 8.41 -6.63 -12.37
N ASP A 99 7.48 -6.05 -13.15
CA ASP A 99 7.50 -4.64 -13.52
C ASP A 99 6.28 -3.92 -12.92
N PRO A 100 6.45 -3.15 -11.83
CA PRO A 100 5.37 -2.43 -11.16
C PRO A 100 4.67 -1.42 -12.08
N ILE A 101 5.39 -0.81 -13.02
CA ILE A 101 4.82 0.19 -13.94
C ILE A 101 3.86 -0.48 -14.93
N LYS A 102 4.19 -1.70 -15.39
CA LYS A 102 3.25 -2.51 -16.19
C LYS A 102 2.07 -3.01 -15.36
N ALA A 103 2.27 -3.20 -14.06
CA ALA A 103 1.20 -3.51 -13.12
C ALA A 103 0.35 -2.28 -12.72
N ALA A 104 0.81 -1.05 -12.98
CA ALA A 104 0.07 0.17 -12.69
C ALA A 104 -1.17 0.29 -13.58
N PHE A 105 -2.34 0.14 -12.96
CA PHE A 105 -3.61 0.03 -13.66
C PHE A 105 -4.36 1.36 -13.82
N ASP A 106 -4.04 2.39 -13.01
CA ASP A 106 -4.64 3.73 -13.10
C ASP A 106 -3.60 4.74 -13.65
N PRO A 107 -3.95 5.56 -14.67
CA PRO A 107 -3.08 6.63 -15.16
C PRO A 107 -2.56 7.59 -14.08
N LEU A 108 -3.32 7.85 -13.02
CA LEU A 108 -2.91 8.70 -11.90
C LEU A 108 -1.69 8.13 -11.14
N LEU A 109 -1.46 6.83 -11.26
CA LEU A 109 -0.34 6.13 -10.65
C LEU A 109 0.85 5.99 -11.63
N LYS A 110 0.75 6.40 -12.90
CA LYS A 110 1.83 6.20 -13.90
C LYS A 110 2.94 7.26 -13.87
N GLY A 111 3.30 7.75 -12.69
CA GLY A 111 4.39 8.71 -12.52
C GLY A 111 5.76 8.05 -12.55
N THR A 112 6.76 8.73 -13.12
CA THR A 112 8.18 8.27 -13.18
C THR A 112 8.85 8.18 -11.81
N ASN A 113 8.28 8.81 -10.78
CA ASN A 113 8.80 8.84 -9.41
C ASN A 113 7.84 8.17 -8.42
N GLN A 114 7.05 7.19 -8.87
CA GLN A 114 6.16 6.48 -7.97
C GLN A 114 6.99 5.55 -7.05
N PRO A 115 6.79 5.61 -5.73
CA PRO A 115 7.41 4.67 -4.80
C PRO A 115 7.08 3.22 -5.18
N LEU A 116 8.07 2.33 -5.09
CA LEU A 116 7.95 0.92 -5.44
C LEU A 116 7.08 0.13 -4.44
N ASP A 117 6.91 0.67 -3.24
CA ASP A 117 6.17 0.05 -2.14
C ASP A 117 4.70 0.45 -2.06
N HIS A 118 4.12 0.86 -3.19
CA HIS A 118 2.68 0.97 -3.30
C HIS A 118 2.04 -0.39 -2.99
N ILE A 119 1.06 -0.44 -2.08
CA ILE A 119 0.47 -1.69 -1.57
C ILE A 119 -0.10 -2.55 -2.69
N GLY A 120 -0.72 -1.93 -3.70
CA GLY A 120 -1.19 -2.64 -4.88
C GLY A 120 -0.08 -3.41 -5.63
N PHE A 121 1.15 -2.89 -5.67
CA PHE A 121 2.30 -3.54 -6.30
C PHE A 121 2.84 -4.67 -5.43
N ILE A 122 3.00 -4.43 -4.13
CA ILE A 122 3.41 -5.45 -3.16
C ILE A 122 2.46 -6.65 -3.21
N LEU A 123 1.15 -6.41 -3.21
CA LEU A 123 0.14 -7.47 -3.29
C LEU A 123 0.15 -8.17 -4.65
N ALA A 124 0.30 -7.44 -5.76
CA ALA A 124 0.38 -8.05 -7.09
C ALA A 124 1.60 -8.97 -7.21
N PHE A 125 2.74 -8.53 -6.67
CA PHE A 125 3.95 -9.31 -6.63
C PHE A 125 3.81 -10.54 -5.73
N LEU A 126 3.28 -10.38 -4.51
CA LEU A 126 3.03 -11.49 -3.60
C LEU A 126 2.09 -12.53 -4.21
N ALA A 127 1.06 -12.10 -4.96
CA ALA A 127 0.19 -13.05 -5.66
C ALA A 127 0.97 -13.93 -6.65
N ASN A 128 1.94 -13.35 -7.38
CA ASN A 128 2.81 -14.12 -8.26
C ASN A 128 3.72 -15.06 -7.46
N LEU A 129 4.28 -14.61 -6.33
CA LEU A 129 5.12 -15.47 -5.48
C LEU A 129 4.34 -16.67 -4.93
N ILE A 130 3.12 -16.47 -4.45
CA ILE A 130 2.26 -17.55 -3.94
C ILE A 130 1.88 -18.52 -5.07
N ASP A 131 1.59 -18.01 -6.26
CA ASP A 131 1.26 -18.85 -7.41
C ASP A 131 2.45 -19.71 -7.86
N VAL A 132 3.66 -19.14 -7.87
CA VAL A 132 4.90 -19.87 -8.17
C VAL A 132 5.22 -20.91 -7.09
N ALA A 133 4.97 -20.60 -5.81
CA ALA A 133 5.21 -21.52 -4.69
C ALA A 133 4.16 -22.64 -4.56
N ASN A 134 3.06 -22.56 -5.31
CA ASN A 134 1.96 -23.51 -5.21
C ASN A 134 2.37 -24.91 -5.69
N GLY A 135 2.36 -25.87 -4.77
CA GLY A 135 2.75 -27.26 -5.06
C GLY A 135 4.25 -27.48 -5.26
N THR A 136 5.08 -26.52 -4.85
CA THR A 136 6.54 -26.60 -4.98
C THR A 136 7.24 -26.86 -3.63
N SER A 137 8.55 -26.59 -3.57
CA SER A 137 9.43 -26.97 -2.47
C SER A 137 9.26 -26.09 -1.23
N ASP A 138 9.66 -26.61 -0.06
CA ASP A 138 9.72 -25.83 1.19
C ASP A 138 10.56 -24.55 1.07
N ARG A 139 11.54 -24.55 0.14
CA ARG A 139 12.36 -23.38 -0.15
C ARG A 139 11.53 -22.24 -0.73
N ASP A 140 10.64 -22.51 -1.68
CA ASP A 140 9.82 -21.48 -2.31
C ASP A 140 8.80 -20.91 -1.32
N ARG A 141 8.23 -21.78 -0.47
CA ARG A 141 7.38 -21.34 0.64
C ARG A 141 8.14 -20.45 1.65
N SER A 142 9.41 -20.75 1.89
CA SER A 142 10.26 -19.94 2.78
C SER A 142 10.53 -18.55 2.22
N ILE A 143 10.70 -18.43 0.89
CA ILE A 143 10.85 -17.13 0.20
C ILE A 143 9.57 -16.30 0.35
N VAL A 144 8.39 -16.91 0.20
CA VAL A 144 7.11 -16.23 0.45
C VAL A 144 7.03 -15.75 1.90
N ALA A 145 7.39 -16.60 2.87
CA ALA A 145 7.39 -16.24 4.29
C ALA A 145 8.34 -15.07 4.59
N GLU A 146 9.55 -15.07 4.02
CA GLU A 146 10.52 -13.97 4.16
C GLU A 146 9.96 -12.66 3.60
N PHE A 147 9.40 -12.69 2.39
CA PHE A 147 8.78 -11.52 1.78
C PHE A 147 7.61 -10.98 2.62
N LEU A 148 6.80 -11.87 3.20
CA LEU A 148 5.69 -11.48 4.07
C LEU A 148 6.19 -10.71 5.29
N VAL A 149 7.18 -11.26 6.01
CA VAL A 149 7.74 -10.63 7.21
C VAL A 149 8.30 -9.25 6.91
N GLU A 150 9.06 -9.13 5.83
CA GLU A 150 9.81 -7.91 5.52
C GLU A 150 8.92 -6.82 4.90
N HIS A 151 8.04 -7.18 3.95
CA HIS A 151 7.39 -6.20 3.08
C HIS A 151 5.87 -6.11 3.23
N VAL A 152 5.23 -7.02 3.97
CA VAL A 152 3.76 -7.11 4.06
C VAL A 152 3.26 -6.89 5.49
N LEU A 153 3.74 -7.68 6.44
CA LEU A 153 3.29 -7.63 7.82
C LEU A 153 3.43 -6.28 8.53
N PRO A 154 4.46 -5.46 8.25
CA PRO A 154 4.60 -4.17 8.92
C PRO A 154 3.38 -3.25 8.77
N TRP A 155 2.73 -3.23 7.60
CA TRP A 155 1.58 -2.35 7.35
C TRP A 155 0.23 -3.07 7.46
N THR A 156 0.14 -4.40 7.30
CA THR A 156 -1.13 -5.14 7.44
C THR A 156 -1.64 -5.20 8.88
N ARG A 157 -0.79 -4.98 9.88
CA ARG A 157 -1.23 -4.84 11.28
C ARG A 157 -2.04 -3.57 11.52
N PHE A 158 -1.82 -2.55 10.69
CA PHE A 158 -2.34 -1.21 10.88
C PHE A 158 -3.45 -0.87 9.89
N LEU A 159 -3.18 -1.04 8.59
CA LEU A 159 -4.07 -0.56 7.53
C LEU A 159 -5.51 -1.10 7.64
N PRO A 160 -5.77 -2.40 7.89
CA PRO A 160 -7.14 -2.89 8.04
C PRO A 160 -7.92 -2.15 9.14
N SER A 161 -7.29 -1.91 10.29
CA SER A 161 -7.91 -1.20 11.42
C SER A 161 -8.24 0.26 11.06
N LEU A 162 -7.36 0.91 10.30
CA LEU A 162 -7.62 2.26 9.77
C LEU A 162 -8.80 2.27 8.80
N LEU A 163 -8.83 1.35 7.83
CA LEU A 163 -9.90 1.25 6.82
C LEU A 163 -11.26 0.90 7.44
N LEU A 164 -11.28 0.11 8.52
CA LEU A 164 -12.51 -0.25 9.23
C LEU A 164 -13.15 0.92 10.00
N LYS A 165 -12.41 2.00 10.25
CA LYS A 165 -12.94 3.25 10.86
C LYS A 165 -13.50 4.23 9.82
N ALA A 166 -13.40 3.92 8.52
CA ALA A 166 -13.82 4.81 7.45
C ALA A 166 -15.35 4.95 7.36
N ASP A 167 -15.82 6.14 6.96
CA ASP A 167 -17.24 6.39 6.65
C ASP A 167 -17.55 6.08 5.18
N SER A 168 -17.18 4.86 4.75
CA SER A 168 -17.48 4.35 3.41
C SER A 168 -17.66 2.83 3.46
N PRO A 169 -18.80 2.27 3.03
CA PRO A 169 -18.99 0.83 2.94
C PRO A 169 -17.95 0.14 2.05
N TYR A 170 -17.48 0.81 0.99
CA TYR A 170 -16.43 0.29 0.12
C TYR A 170 -15.10 0.17 0.88
N VAL A 171 -14.71 1.22 1.58
CA VAL A 171 -13.43 1.26 2.32
C VAL A 171 -13.45 0.31 3.51
N VAL A 172 -14.56 0.25 4.25
CA VAL A 172 -14.76 -0.72 5.33
C VAL A 172 -14.71 -2.15 4.80
N GLY A 173 -15.34 -2.42 3.66
CA GLY A 173 -15.28 -3.73 3.00
C GLY A 173 -13.86 -4.13 2.60
N LEU A 174 -13.06 -3.17 2.10
CA LEU A 174 -11.66 -3.40 1.81
C LEU A 174 -10.84 -3.67 3.07
N GLY A 175 -11.10 -2.95 4.17
CA GLY A 175 -10.50 -3.20 5.48
C GLY A 175 -10.78 -4.61 6.00
N SER A 176 -12.04 -5.04 5.96
CA SER A 176 -12.44 -6.41 6.32
C SER A 176 -11.75 -7.46 5.44
N ALA A 177 -11.78 -7.29 4.12
CA ALA A 177 -11.15 -8.22 3.19
C ALA A 177 -9.63 -8.33 3.40
N LEU A 178 -8.97 -7.21 3.70
CA LEU A 178 -7.53 -7.18 3.97
C LEU A 178 -7.18 -7.86 5.31
N ARG A 179 -8.02 -7.69 6.35
CA ARG A 179 -7.87 -8.39 7.63
C ARG A 179 -7.99 -9.89 7.45
N ASP A 180 -9.09 -10.34 6.83
CA ASP A 180 -9.37 -11.77 6.63
C ASP A 180 -8.30 -12.43 5.77
N TRP A 181 -7.80 -11.72 4.75
CA TRP A 181 -6.66 -12.15 3.94
C TRP A 181 -5.35 -12.23 4.74
N THR A 182 -5.10 -11.29 5.64
CA THR A 182 -3.91 -11.31 6.51
C THR A 182 -3.92 -12.53 7.41
N ASP A 183 -5.07 -12.88 7.98
CA ASP A 183 -5.23 -14.09 8.78
C ASP A 183 -5.01 -15.36 7.94
N ALA A 184 -5.58 -15.39 6.73
CA ALA A 184 -5.42 -16.51 5.81
C ALA A 184 -3.97 -16.72 5.34
N VAL A 185 -3.24 -15.65 5.02
CA VAL A 185 -1.86 -15.75 4.56
C VAL A 185 -0.92 -16.20 5.69
N LEU A 186 -1.14 -15.71 6.92
CA LEU A 186 -0.37 -16.14 8.10
C LEU A 186 -0.63 -17.60 8.48
N ALA A 187 -1.85 -18.09 8.28
CA ALA A 187 -2.18 -19.50 8.47
C ALA A 187 -1.52 -20.41 7.42
N ALA A 188 -1.40 -19.95 6.17
CA ALA A 188 -0.80 -20.71 5.08
C ALA A 188 0.74 -20.67 5.08
N TYR A 189 1.31 -19.53 5.49
CA TYR A 189 2.75 -19.28 5.56
C TYR A 189 3.10 -18.87 6.98
N PRO A 190 3.20 -19.84 7.91
CA PRO A 190 3.54 -19.57 9.29
C PRO A 190 4.96 -18.99 9.34
N VAL A 191 5.02 -17.68 9.48
CA VAL A 191 6.24 -16.96 9.79
C VAL A 191 6.62 -17.35 11.22
N GLY A 192 7.82 -17.90 11.40
CA GLY A 192 8.38 -18.07 12.75
C GLY A 192 8.29 -16.73 13.51
N THR A 193 8.28 -16.75 14.83
CA THR A 193 8.24 -15.53 15.67
C THR A 193 9.46 -14.65 15.41
N VAL A 194 9.46 -13.92 14.30
CA VAL A 194 10.33 -12.79 14.06
C VAL A 194 9.70 -11.67 14.86
N GLN A 195 10.41 -11.31 15.92
CA GLN A 195 10.03 -10.23 16.81
C GLN A 195 10.17 -8.93 16.02
N LEU A 196 9.09 -8.54 15.34
CA LEU A 196 9.00 -7.26 14.64
C LEU A 196 9.22 -6.14 15.67
N PRO A 197 10.03 -5.12 15.35
CA PRO A 197 10.25 -3.99 16.26
C PRO A 197 8.90 -3.37 16.62
N ALA A 198 8.72 -3.07 17.91
CA ALA A 198 7.54 -2.35 18.39
C ALA A 198 7.42 -1.02 17.64
N PRO A 199 6.20 -0.51 17.38
CA PRO A 199 6.03 0.83 16.86
C PRO A 199 6.73 1.79 17.82
N THR A 200 7.76 2.48 17.33
CA THR A 200 8.51 3.45 18.12
C THR A 200 7.58 4.62 18.43
N SER A 201 7.06 4.63 19.67
CA SER A 201 6.32 5.74 20.29
C SER A 201 7.26 6.88 20.72
N GLU A 202 8.38 7.08 20.04
CA GLU A 202 9.29 8.17 20.32
C GLU A 202 9.27 9.12 19.14
N ALA A 203 8.49 10.19 19.29
CA ALA A 203 8.67 11.39 18.51
C ALA A 203 10.13 11.85 18.67
N PRO A 204 10.88 12.10 17.58
CA PRO A 204 12.15 12.79 17.72
C PRO A 204 11.86 14.17 18.34
N CYS A 205 12.38 14.41 19.54
CA CYS A 205 12.50 15.75 20.09
C CYS A 205 13.17 16.63 19.02
N ASN A 206 12.46 17.68 18.61
CA ASN A 206 12.94 18.68 17.66
C ASN A 206 14.34 19.15 18.05
N ALA A 207 15.34 18.83 17.24
CA ALA A 207 16.58 19.58 17.22
C ALA A 207 16.29 20.88 16.48
N GLU A 208 16.20 21.94 17.28
CA GLU A 208 16.47 23.36 16.99
C GLU A 208 16.26 23.82 15.54
N ALA A 209 15.20 24.62 15.39
CA ALA A 209 15.05 25.57 14.30
C ALA A 209 16.24 26.55 14.34
N ASP A 210 17.20 26.35 13.44
CA ASP A 210 18.21 27.36 13.16
C ASP A 210 17.60 28.35 12.16
N GLU A 211 17.39 29.57 12.65
CA GLU A 211 16.91 30.72 11.91
C GLU A 211 17.86 31.02 10.73
N LEU A 212 17.34 31.14 9.52
CA LEU A 212 18.01 31.88 8.45
C LEU A 212 17.07 32.97 7.90
N PRO A 213 17.56 34.21 7.74
CA PRO A 213 16.72 35.38 7.71
C PRO A 213 16.08 35.66 6.34
N CYS A 214 14.93 36.31 6.43
CA CYS A 214 14.25 37.04 5.37
C CYS A 214 15.20 37.88 4.51
N GLY A 215 15.07 37.74 3.18
CA GLY A 215 15.32 38.82 2.23
C GLY A 215 16.37 38.55 1.15
N ALA A 216 15.91 38.23 -0.06
CA ALA A 216 16.46 38.80 -1.29
C ALA A 216 15.52 38.51 -2.48
N SER A 217 14.88 39.56 -2.95
CA SER A 217 14.18 39.66 -4.24
C SER A 217 15.17 39.72 -5.41
N ALA A 218 15.01 38.83 -6.39
CA ALA A 218 15.41 39.00 -7.80
C ALA A 218 14.69 37.89 -8.59
N GLY A 219 13.85 38.14 -9.59
CA GLY A 219 14.08 39.00 -10.75
C GLY A 219 14.62 38.16 -11.92
N PHE A 220 13.83 37.20 -12.43
CA PHE A 220 14.19 36.48 -13.66
C PHE A 220 13.56 37.17 -14.88
N ALA A 221 14.39 37.99 -15.55
CA ALA A 221 14.17 38.43 -16.91
C ALA A 221 15.05 37.61 -17.87
N HIS A 222 14.46 37.23 -19.00
CA HIS A 222 15.03 36.59 -20.18
C HIS A 222 16.42 37.08 -20.60
N VAL A 223 17.30 36.15 -21.03
CA VAL A 223 18.18 36.32 -22.20
C VAL A 223 18.47 34.96 -22.86
N LEU A 224 18.15 34.84 -24.16
CA LEU A 224 18.60 33.79 -25.09
C LEU A 224 20.01 34.12 -25.60
N PRO A 225 20.88 33.15 -25.94
CA PRO A 225 22.02 33.41 -26.80
C PRO A 225 21.69 33.07 -28.27
N GLN A 226 21.95 34.04 -29.16
CA GLN A 226 22.34 33.74 -30.54
C GLN A 226 23.85 33.58 -30.60
N GLY A 227 24.30 32.58 -31.34
CA GLY A 227 25.69 32.26 -31.64
C GLY A 227 25.75 30.96 -32.40
#